data_AF-A0A7W9BDW9-F1
#
_entry.id   AF-A0A7W9BDW9-F1
#
_cell.length_a   1.000
_cell.length_b   1.000
_cell.length_c   1.000
_cell.angle_alpha   90.00
_cell.angle_beta   90.00
_cell.angle_gamma   90.00
#
_symmetry.space_group_name_H-M   'P 1'
#
loop_
_entity.id
_entity.type
_entity.pdbx_description
1 polymer ?
#
loop_
_entity_poly.entity_id
_entity_poly.type
_entity_poly.pdbx_seq_one_letter_code
_entity_poly.pdbx_strand_id
1 'polypeptide(L)'
;MNTASSRATDLLFTPRRWVLYVLVAAALSLAGAIPLAALARLLFPEAPAPDLGGGSVSAGTLVVLIAIVSPVIETLLMSGPVLLLNRLGGRWVAVVGSAMLWGVLHSLLAPTWGVAIWWPFLIFSTAFLTWREKGYWIGIATAATIHLLNNVGPALLIARG
;
A
#
# COMPACT_ATOMS: atom_id res chain seq x y z
N MET A 1 -17.22 -26.34 -23.73
CA MET A 1 -15.85 -25.86 -24.02
C MET A 1 -15.27 -25.30 -22.73
N ASN A 2 -14.10 -25.81 -22.35
CA ASN A 2 -13.47 -25.64 -21.05
C ASN A 2 -12.43 -24.51 -21.16
N THR A 3 -12.75 -23.30 -20.72
CA THR A 3 -11.79 -22.17 -20.73
C THR A 3 -11.11 -22.06 -19.37
N ALA A 4 -10.21 -23.00 -19.09
CA ALA A 4 -9.29 -22.95 -17.95
C ALA A 4 -8.13 -21.99 -18.23
N SER A 5 -8.43 -20.74 -18.54
CA SER A 5 -7.46 -19.66 -18.75
C SER A 5 -7.76 -18.54 -17.75
N SER A 6 -6.84 -18.34 -16.77
CA SER A 6 -6.68 -17.19 -15.84
C SER A 6 -6.50 -17.49 -14.33
N ARG A 7 -6.03 -18.68 -13.93
CA ARG A 7 -5.92 -19.10 -12.50
C ARG A 7 -5.15 -18.14 -11.56
N ALA A 8 -4.26 -17.28 -12.07
CA ALA A 8 -3.47 -16.36 -11.24
C ALA A 8 -4.08 -14.95 -11.18
N THR A 9 -4.58 -14.41 -12.29
CA THR A 9 -5.16 -13.06 -12.35
C THR A 9 -6.50 -12.99 -11.63
N ASP A 10 -7.30 -14.07 -11.68
CA ASP A 10 -8.57 -14.15 -10.94
C ASP A 10 -8.41 -13.95 -9.44
N LEU A 11 -7.25 -14.30 -8.88
CA LEU A 11 -7.02 -14.20 -7.45
C LEU A 11 -7.13 -12.75 -6.97
N LEU A 12 -6.57 -11.77 -7.68
CA LEU A 12 -6.51 -10.37 -7.23
C LEU A 12 -7.83 -9.61 -7.39
N PHE A 13 -8.71 -10.13 -8.24
CA PHE A 13 -9.98 -9.50 -8.59
C PHE A 13 -11.20 -10.27 -8.09
N THR A 14 -10.99 -11.35 -7.34
CA THR A 14 -12.09 -12.07 -6.68
C THR A 14 -11.83 -12.25 -5.18
N PRO A 15 -12.82 -12.02 -4.31
CA PRO A 15 -12.65 -12.13 -2.86
C PRO A 15 -12.74 -13.59 -2.40
N ARG A 16 -11.71 -14.38 -2.75
CA ARG A 16 -11.56 -15.79 -2.39
C ARG A 16 -10.17 -16.06 -1.85
N ARG A 17 -10.04 -17.10 -1.02
CA ARG A 17 -8.76 -17.56 -0.46
C ARG A 17 -7.96 -16.42 0.20
N TRP A 18 -8.56 -15.78 1.20
CA TRP A 18 -8.05 -14.55 1.83
C TRP A 18 -6.56 -14.59 2.19
N VAL A 19 -6.08 -15.66 2.82
CA VAL A 19 -4.66 -15.78 3.19
C VAL A 19 -3.76 -15.73 1.95
N LEU A 20 -4.06 -16.52 0.91
CA LEU A 20 -3.30 -16.51 -0.33
C LEU A 20 -3.37 -15.15 -1.03
N TYR A 21 -4.55 -14.52 -1.04
CA TYR A 21 -4.74 -13.17 -1.57
C TYR A 21 -3.79 -12.18 -0.89
N VAL A 22 -3.81 -12.14 0.45
CA VAL A 22 -3.00 -11.22 1.25
C VAL A 22 -1.52 -11.44 0.99
N LEU A 23 -1.05 -12.69 0.97
CA LEU A 23 0.35 -13.01 0.73
C LEU A 23 0.80 -12.60 -0.68
N VAL A 24 0.00 -12.89 -1.70
CA VAL A 24 0.31 -12.50 -3.08
C VAL A 24 0.28 -10.99 -3.25
N ALA A 25 -0.74 -10.31 -2.70
CA ALA A 25 -0.84 -8.85 -2.76
C ALA A 25 0.31 -8.17 -2.01
N ALA A 26 0.71 -8.68 -0.84
CA ALA A 26 1.86 -8.17 -0.10
C ALA A 26 3.16 -8.36 -0.90
N ALA A 27 3.36 -9.53 -1.51
CA ALA A 27 4.51 -9.78 -2.37
C ALA A 27 4.55 -8.84 -3.57
N LEU A 28 3.40 -8.60 -4.23
CA LEU A 28 3.31 -7.66 -5.37
C LEU A 28 3.52 -6.20 -4.96
N SER A 29 3.04 -5.82 -3.77
CA SER A 29 3.28 -4.50 -3.19
C SER A 29 4.78 -4.27 -3.01
N LEU A 30 5.47 -5.20 -2.34
CA LEU A 30 6.91 -5.12 -2.13
C LEU A 30 7.71 -5.22 -3.44
N ALA A 31 7.30 -6.11 -4.35
CA ALA A 31 7.99 -6.34 -5.62
C ALA A 31 7.98 -5.12 -6.55
N GLY A 32 6.99 -4.24 -6.46
CA GLY A 32 7.04 -2.96 -7.19
C GLY A 32 7.63 -1.82 -6.37
N ALA A 33 7.35 -1.75 -5.07
CA ALA A 33 7.87 -0.68 -4.21
C ALA A 33 9.41 -0.69 -4.11
N ILE A 34 10.03 -1.87 -3.95
CA ILE A 34 11.47 -2.00 -3.76
C ILE A 34 12.26 -1.53 -5.00
N PRO A 35 11.98 -2.00 -6.23
CA PRO A 35 12.66 -1.49 -7.42
C PRO A 35 12.43 0.00 -7.65
N LEU A 36 11.22 0.52 -7.40
CA LEU A 36 10.93 1.94 -7.53
C LEU A 36 11.71 2.78 -6.52
N ALA A 37 11.81 2.32 -5.27
CA ALA A 37 12.64 2.96 -4.26
C ALA A 37 14.14 2.93 -4.63
N ALA A 38 14.64 1.79 -5.11
CA ALA A 38 16.02 1.64 -5.55
C ALA A 38 16.34 2.55 -6.76
N LEU A 39 15.44 2.60 -7.74
CA LEU A 39 15.57 3.48 -8.90
C LEU A 39 15.52 4.95 -8.49
N ALA A 40 14.61 5.35 -7.60
CA ALA A 40 14.53 6.71 -7.10
C ALA A 40 15.83 7.12 -6.39
N ARG A 41 16.42 6.21 -5.60
CA ARG A 41 17.71 6.45 -4.94
C ARG A 41 18.87 6.57 -5.92
N LEU A 42 18.87 5.77 -7.00
CA LEU A 42 19.89 5.82 -8.05
C LEU A 42 19.83 7.13 -8.84
N LEU A 43 18.62 7.59 -9.18
CA LEU A 43 18.41 8.80 -9.97
C LEU A 43 18.56 10.08 -9.14
N PHE A 44 18.23 10.03 -7.85
CA PHE A 44 18.23 11.19 -6.95
C PHE A 44 18.92 10.86 -5.61
N PRO A 45 20.25 10.65 -5.61
CA PRO A 45 21.00 10.25 -4.42
C PRO A 45 21.02 11.31 -3.32
N GLU A 46 20.88 12.59 -3.68
CA GLU A 46 20.85 13.71 -2.74
C GLU A 46 19.42 14.09 -2.30
N ALA A 47 18.40 13.37 -2.77
CA ALA A 47 17.03 13.64 -2.35
C ALA A 47 16.87 13.35 -0.84
N PRO A 48 16.21 14.24 -0.08
CA PRO A 48 15.99 14.03 1.33
C PRO A 48 15.08 12.81 1.57
N ALA A 49 15.41 12.05 2.61
CA ALA A 49 14.53 11.03 3.16
C ALA A 49 13.46 11.69 4.06
N PRO A 50 12.29 11.06 4.26
CA PRO A 50 11.31 11.59 5.20
C PRO A 50 11.86 11.60 6.62
N ASP A 51 11.65 12.69 7.35
CA ASP A 51 11.89 12.74 8.78
C ASP A 51 10.73 12.06 9.52
N LEU A 52 11.01 10.88 10.06
CA LEU A 52 10.04 10.07 10.80
C LEU A 52 10.21 10.20 12.33
N GLY A 53 10.87 11.26 12.81
CA GLY A 53 11.15 11.47 14.23
C GLY A 53 12.38 10.70 14.73
N GLY A 54 13.34 10.44 13.83
CA GLY A 54 14.58 9.75 14.15
C GLY A 54 15.39 10.53 15.19
N GLY A 55 15.50 9.99 16.41
CA GLY A 55 16.28 10.57 17.52
C GLY A 55 15.46 11.08 18.71
N SER A 56 14.16 11.31 18.57
CA SER A 56 13.26 11.75 19.66
C SER A 56 12.29 10.67 20.14
N VAL A 57 12.20 9.56 19.41
CA VAL A 57 11.26 8.44 19.65
C VAL A 57 12.02 7.13 19.80
N SER A 58 11.61 6.28 20.73
CA SER A 58 12.25 4.97 20.92
C SER A 58 12.08 4.07 19.68
N ALA A 59 13.05 3.19 19.42
CA ALA A 59 13.01 2.25 18.30
C ALA A 59 11.74 1.38 18.30
N GLY A 60 11.33 0.88 19.47
CA GLY A 60 10.10 0.09 19.60
C GLY A 60 8.84 0.89 19.28
N THR A 61 8.78 2.15 19.71
CA THR A 61 7.69 3.06 19.38
C THR A 61 7.63 3.35 17.88
N LEU A 62 8.79 3.59 17.22
CA LEU A 62 8.86 3.77 15.77
C LEU A 62 8.31 2.55 15.02
N VAL A 63 8.66 1.33 15.45
CA VAL A 63 8.13 0.11 14.83
C VAL A 63 6.61 0.04 14.94
N VAL A 64 6.05 0.31 16.12
CA VAL A 64 4.59 0.29 16.32
C VAL A 64 3.90 1.36 15.47
N LEU A 65 4.46 2.56 15.42
CA LEU A 65 3.89 3.66 14.65
C LEU A 65 3.90 3.35 13.15
N ILE A 66 5.03 2.91 12.60
CA ILE A 66 5.22 2.68 11.16
C ILE A 66 4.57 1.37 10.70
N ALA A 67 4.71 0.27 11.46
CA ALA A 67 4.23 -1.03 11.02
C ALA A 67 2.74 -1.27 11.34
N ILE A 68 2.17 -0.59 12.35
CA ILE A 68 0.82 -0.89 12.83
C ILE A 68 -0.10 0.33 12.75
N VAL A 69 0.25 1.42 13.44
CA VAL A 69 -0.67 2.55 13.62
C VAL A 69 -0.90 3.29 12.31
N SER A 70 0.17 3.69 11.60
CA SER A 70 0.07 4.36 10.30
C SER A 70 -0.70 3.51 9.28
N PRO A 71 -0.40 2.21 9.07
CA PRO A 71 -1.12 1.39 8.11
C PRO A 71 -2.63 1.31 8.35
N VAL A 72 -3.06 1.23 9.63
CA VAL A 72 -4.49 1.22 9.99
C VAL A 72 -5.16 2.55 9.67
N ILE A 73 -4.57 3.67 10.14
CA ILE A 73 -5.11 5.01 9.94
C ILE A 73 -5.15 5.36 8.45
N GLU A 74 -4.06 5.13 7.73
CA GLU A 74 -3.96 5.42 6.31
C GLU A 74 -4.92 4.59 5.48
N THR A 75 -5.13 3.31 5.82
CA THR A 75 -6.12 2.48 5.11
C THR A 75 -7.55 2.98 5.33
N LEU A 76 -7.88 3.44 6.55
CA LEU A 76 -9.16 4.06 6.84
C LEU A 76 -9.34 5.35 6.01
N LEU A 77 -8.33 6.23 6.00
CA LEU A 77 -8.35 7.46 5.22
C LEU A 77 -8.42 7.20 3.71
N MET A 78 -7.69 6.20 3.21
CA MET A 78 -7.65 5.79 1.80
C MET A 78 -9.03 5.38 1.29
N SER A 79 -9.84 4.75 2.13
CA SER A 79 -11.17 4.29 1.73
C SER A 79 -12.06 5.42 1.20
N GLY A 80 -11.97 6.63 1.77
CA GLY A 80 -12.77 7.79 1.36
C GLY A 80 -12.56 8.18 -0.11
N PRO A 81 -11.33 8.57 -0.51
CA PRO A 81 -10.98 8.85 -1.90
C PRO A 81 -11.31 7.69 -2.85
N VAL A 82 -11.00 6.44 -2.47
CA VAL A 82 -11.30 5.27 -3.30
C VAL A 82 -12.80 5.15 -3.54
N LEU A 83 -13.65 5.31 -2.51
CA LEU A 83 -15.10 5.24 -2.65
C LEU A 83 -15.66 6.37 -3.50
N LEU A 84 -15.19 7.60 -3.29
CA LEU A 84 -15.60 8.78 -4.05
C LEU A 84 -15.24 8.61 -5.53
N LEU A 85 -13.98 8.33 -5.83
CA LEU A 85 -13.51 8.14 -7.20
C LEU A 85 -14.19 6.94 -7.88
N ASN A 86 -14.47 5.85 -7.13
CA ASN A 86 -15.19 4.70 -7.68
C ASN A 86 -16.63 5.07 -8.05
N ARG A 87 -17.27 5.97 -7.30
CA ARG A 87 -18.60 6.49 -7.64
C ARG A 87 -18.57 7.40 -8.87
N LEU A 88 -17.52 8.19 -9.05
CA LEU A 88 -17.42 9.17 -10.13
C LEU A 88 -16.91 8.59 -11.46
N GLY A 89 -15.98 7.63 -11.41
CA GLY A 89 -15.29 7.12 -12.60
C GLY A 89 -15.06 5.60 -12.62
N GLY A 90 -15.65 4.86 -11.68
CA GLY A 90 -15.51 3.40 -11.61
C GLY A 90 -14.17 2.92 -11.03
N ARG A 91 -13.97 1.60 -11.06
CA ARG A 91 -12.90 0.92 -10.31
C ARG A 91 -11.49 1.37 -10.72
N TRP A 92 -11.23 1.49 -12.02
CA TRP A 92 -9.90 1.87 -12.52
C TRP A 92 -9.52 3.29 -12.12
N VAL A 93 -10.45 4.25 -12.27
CA VAL A 93 -10.24 5.64 -11.83
C VAL A 93 -10.01 5.71 -10.32
N ALA A 94 -10.73 4.91 -9.54
CA ALA A 94 -10.55 4.84 -8.11
C ALA A 94 -9.18 4.34 -7.68
N VAL A 95 -8.73 3.22 -8.25
CA VAL A 95 -7.46 2.58 -7.89
C VAL A 95 -6.29 3.46 -8.30
N VAL A 96 -6.25 3.92 -9.55
CA VAL A 96 -5.15 4.76 -10.06
C VAL A 96 -5.18 6.14 -9.40
N GLY A 97 -6.36 6.77 -9.32
CA GLY A 97 -6.49 8.10 -8.72
C GLY A 97 -6.12 8.13 -7.23
N SER A 98 -6.54 7.12 -6.46
CA SER A 98 -6.12 6.97 -5.07
C SER A 98 -4.61 6.74 -4.94
N ALA A 99 -4.05 5.84 -5.74
CA ALA A 99 -2.61 5.57 -5.75
C ALA A 99 -1.78 6.83 -6.04
N MET A 100 -2.17 7.59 -7.05
CA MET A 100 -1.52 8.87 -7.40
C MET A 100 -1.68 9.90 -6.29
N LEU A 101 -2.88 10.03 -5.69
CA LEU A 101 -3.12 10.94 -4.56
C LEU A 101 -2.15 10.64 -3.42
N TRP A 102 -2.01 9.38 -3.01
CA TRP A 102 -1.11 9.00 -1.93
C TRP A 102 0.37 9.16 -2.30
N GLY A 103 0.74 8.88 -3.55
CA GLY A 103 2.07 9.19 -4.06
C GLY A 103 2.40 10.69 -3.97
N VAL A 104 1.48 11.56 -4.37
CA VAL A 104 1.63 13.02 -4.25
C VAL A 104 1.76 13.44 -2.79
N LEU A 105 0.85 13.00 -1.91
CA LEU A 105 0.88 13.36 -0.49
C LEU A 105 2.22 13.00 0.17
N HIS A 106 2.79 11.83 -0.14
CA HIS A 106 4.10 11.42 0.37
C HIS A 106 5.25 12.19 -0.27
N SER A 107 5.12 12.57 -1.55
CA SER A 107 6.12 13.43 -2.23
C SER A 107 6.22 14.82 -1.62
N LEU A 108 5.14 15.31 -0.98
CA LEU A 108 5.16 16.59 -0.25
C LEU A 108 6.04 16.54 1.00
N LEU A 109 6.26 15.35 1.57
CA LEU A 109 7.14 15.15 2.73
C LEU A 109 8.58 14.84 2.29
N ALA A 110 8.73 13.97 1.29
CA ALA A 110 10.01 13.65 0.68
C ALA A 110 9.79 13.27 -0.80
N PRO A 111 10.36 13.99 -1.79
CA PRO A 111 9.99 13.82 -3.20
C PRO A 111 10.11 12.40 -3.75
N THR A 112 11.17 11.68 -3.39
CA THR A 112 11.40 10.29 -3.83
C THR A 112 10.55 9.27 -3.09
N TRP A 113 10.00 9.63 -1.93
CA TRP A 113 9.18 8.72 -1.13
C TRP A 113 7.88 8.36 -1.85
N GLY A 114 7.21 9.36 -2.44
CA GLY A 114 5.99 9.13 -3.21
C GLY A 114 6.17 8.22 -4.42
N VAL A 115 7.35 8.20 -5.05
CA VAL A 115 7.69 7.31 -6.18
C VAL A 115 7.65 5.84 -5.78
N ALA A 116 8.03 5.52 -4.54
CA ALA A 116 7.91 4.15 -4.03
C ALA A 116 6.50 3.87 -3.49
N ILE A 117 5.86 4.85 -2.86
CA ILE A 117 4.61 4.67 -2.09
C ILE A 117 3.35 4.57 -2.96
N TRP A 118 3.29 5.22 -4.12
CA TRP A 118 2.09 5.14 -4.97
C TRP A 118 1.77 3.69 -5.36
N TRP A 119 2.79 2.84 -5.54
CA TRP A 119 2.63 1.46 -5.96
C TRP A 119 1.92 0.58 -4.90
N PRO A 120 2.37 0.52 -3.63
CA PRO A 120 1.60 -0.11 -2.56
C PRO A 120 0.14 0.35 -2.49
N PHE A 121 -0.13 1.66 -2.61
CA PHE A 121 -1.50 2.18 -2.57
C PHE A 121 -2.36 1.74 -3.76
N LEU A 122 -1.76 1.45 -4.91
CA LEU A 122 -2.45 0.80 -6.04
C LEU A 122 -2.94 -0.60 -5.64
N ILE A 123 -2.10 -1.38 -4.98
CA ILE A 123 -2.43 -2.73 -4.50
C ILE A 123 -3.46 -2.67 -3.37
N PHE A 124 -3.30 -1.77 -2.40
CA PHE A 124 -4.22 -1.63 -1.27
C PHE A 124 -5.62 -1.17 -1.72
N SER A 125 -5.68 -0.22 -2.66
CA SER A 125 -6.94 0.25 -3.24
C SER A 125 -7.65 -0.87 -4.02
N THR A 126 -6.89 -1.68 -4.75
CA THR A 126 -7.40 -2.88 -5.42
C THR A 126 -7.96 -3.89 -4.43
N ALA A 127 -7.19 -4.21 -3.38
CA ALA A 127 -7.61 -5.13 -2.32
C ALA A 127 -8.86 -4.67 -1.60
N PHE A 128 -8.94 -3.39 -1.24
CA PHE A 128 -10.11 -2.79 -0.63
C PHE A 128 -11.35 -2.95 -1.53
N LEU A 129 -11.27 -2.59 -2.82
CA LEU A 129 -12.41 -2.70 -3.74
C LEU A 129 -12.79 -4.15 -4.06
N THR A 130 -11.84 -5.08 -4.11
CA THR A 130 -12.14 -6.51 -4.33
C THR A 130 -12.84 -7.12 -3.10
N TRP A 131 -12.34 -6.85 -1.90
CA TRP A 131 -12.85 -7.49 -0.68
C TRP A 131 -14.04 -6.78 -0.04
N ARG A 132 -14.28 -5.50 -0.36
CA ARG A 132 -15.49 -4.79 0.12
C ARG A 132 -16.79 -5.38 -0.41
N GLU A 133 -16.76 -6.17 -1.48
CA GLU A 133 -17.92 -6.93 -1.98
C GLU A 133 -18.44 -7.93 -0.93
N LYS A 134 -17.59 -8.34 0.02
CA LYS A 134 -17.97 -9.14 1.18
C LYS A 134 -18.36 -8.30 2.40
N GLY A 135 -18.07 -7.01 2.38
CA GLY A 135 -18.37 -6.06 3.45
C GLY A 135 -17.30 -4.98 3.57
N TYR A 136 -17.71 -3.74 3.87
CA TYR A 136 -16.79 -2.60 3.97
C TYR A 136 -15.59 -2.87 4.89
N TRP A 137 -15.85 -3.37 6.11
CA TRP A 137 -14.81 -3.68 7.09
C TRP A 137 -13.91 -4.84 6.69
N ILE A 138 -14.41 -5.79 5.88
CA ILE A 138 -13.56 -6.86 5.32
C ILE A 138 -12.60 -6.28 4.28
N GLY A 139 -13.04 -5.33 3.46
CA GLY A 139 -12.17 -4.57 2.57
C GLY A 139 -11.07 -3.82 3.32
N ILE A 140 -11.44 -3.09 4.38
CA ILE A 140 -10.48 -2.37 5.24
C ILE A 140 -9.48 -3.34 5.86
N ALA A 141 -9.95 -4.39 6.54
CA ALA A 141 -9.09 -5.35 7.22
C ALA A 141 -8.10 -6.03 6.25
N THR A 142 -8.56 -6.36 5.04
CA THR A 142 -7.71 -6.97 4.01
C THR A 142 -6.62 -6.00 3.56
N ALA A 143 -6.97 -4.78 3.18
CA ALA A 143 -6.00 -3.77 2.76
C ALA A 143 -5.02 -3.42 3.89
N ALA A 144 -5.51 -3.23 5.12
CA ALA A 144 -4.68 -2.90 6.28
C ALA A 144 -3.70 -4.03 6.63
N THR A 145 -4.11 -5.29 6.48
CA THR A 145 -3.20 -6.43 6.71
C THR A 145 -2.06 -6.46 5.70
N ILE A 146 -2.37 -6.24 4.42
CA ILE A 146 -1.36 -6.15 3.35
C ILE A 146 -0.44 -4.94 3.63
N HIS A 147 -1.02 -3.81 4.03
CA HIS A 147 -0.28 -2.59 4.33
C HIS A 147 0.66 -2.74 5.53
N LEU A 148 0.22 -3.42 6.60
CA LEU A 148 1.05 -3.80 7.74
C LEU A 148 2.23 -4.67 7.29
N LEU A 149 1.95 -5.74 6.55
CA LEU A 149 2.99 -6.65 6.05
C LEU A 149 4.04 -5.92 5.19
N ASN A 150 3.59 -4.95 4.38
CA ASN A 150 4.47 -4.10 3.57
C ASN A 150 5.39 -3.21 4.43
N ASN A 151 4.96 -2.80 5.63
CA ASN A 151 5.70 -1.87 6.49
C ASN A 151 6.53 -2.52 7.58
N VAL A 152 6.34 -3.80 7.91
CA VAL A 152 7.16 -4.48 8.93
C VAL A 152 8.66 -4.41 8.60
N GLY A 153 9.04 -4.75 7.36
CA GLY A 153 10.44 -4.71 6.94
C GLY A 153 11.05 -3.30 7.05
N PRO A 154 10.49 -2.28 6.37
CA PRO A 154 10.94 -0.90 6.50
C PRO A 154 11.00 -0.40 7.95
N ALA A 155 9.98 -0.67 8.77
CA ALA A 155 9.96 -0.26 10.17
C ALA A 155 11.13 -0.85 10.98
N LEU A 156 11.44 -2.14 10.77
CA LEU A 156 12.56 -2.80 11.42
C LEU A 156 13.92 -2.27 10.95
N LEU A 157 14.04 -1.90 9.67
CA LEU A 157 15.26 -1.30 9.14
C LEU A 157 15.48 0.09 9.73
N ILE A 158 14.46 0.95 9.70
CA ILE A 158 14.53 2.31 10.27
C ILE A 158 14.85 2.28 11.76
N ALA A 159 14.26 1.34 12.51
CA ALA A 159 14.48 1.22 13.95
C ALA A 159 15.90 0.75 14.34
N ARG A 160 16.69 0.23 13.40
CA ARG A 160 18.07 -0.22 13.63
C ARG A 160 19.13 0.86 13.36
N GLY A 161 18.74 2.00 12.77
CA GLY A 161 19.66 3.00 12.22
C GLY A 161 20.31 2.55 10.91
#